data_AF-A0A7V1Z575-F1
#
_entry.id   AF-A0A7V1Z575-F1
#
_cell.length_a   1.000
_cell.length_b   1.000
_cell.length_c   1.000
_cell.angle_alpha   90.00
_cell.angle_beta   90.00
_cell.angle_gamma   90.00
#
_symmetry.space_group_name_H-M   'P 1'
#
loop_
_entity.id
_entity.type
_entity.pdbx_description
1 polymer ?
#
loop_
_entity_poly.entity_id
_entity_poly.type
_entity_poly.pdbx_seq_one_letter_code
_entity_poly.pdbx_strand_id
1 'polypeptide(L)'
;MSANRWATPPSPPWPDWSATWSQPATGSPSGESGAEVPLCCHWGDGAGERPVPTRVLLCRDLSPAVSSLQRRRRVVQNGYPASLLWPRDAAHSCFDLTAALRQLIQDIVARLPELAHIRLEQVHIGVTRSRRRRTGLLARITPMRFPGGQLWLRCGTELYTLQRYWLGGVELLYLIAFCVPRFLDLSFDEKMVTILHELCHISPTFDGDLHRHAGRYCLHTHSKKAYDRRMAILARAYLDTKPDERLLAFLRQNSRELLQRYPALIAEWLPNPRILRWSTSAVRDHG
;
A
#
# COMPACT_ATOMS: atom_id res chain seq x y z
N MET A 1 27.97 38.25 34.80
CA MET A 1 28.57 38.70 33.53
C MET A 1 29.79 37.84 33.25
N SER A 2 29.70 36.91 32.30
CA SER A 2 30.84 36.56 31.46
C SER A 2 30.29 35.85 30.22
N ALA A 3 30.62 36.43 29.07
CA ALA A 3 30.19 36.01 27.75
C ALA A 3 31.09 34.88 27.25
N ASN A 4 30.52 33.90 26.55
CA ASN A 4 31.27 33.12 25.57
C ASN A 4 30.50 33.11 24.25
N ARG A 5 31.13 33.78 23.27
CA ARG A 5 30.95 33.57 21.84
C ARG A 5 31.43 32.16 21.45
N TRP A 6 30.97 31.76 20.27
CA TRP A 6 31.56 30.82 19.31
C TRP A 6 30.74 29.54 19.02
N ALA A 7 30.61 29.35 17.70
CA ALA A 7 30.28 28.13 16.97
C ALA A 7 28.80 27.74 16.90
N THR A 8 28.17 28.24 15.82
CA THR A 8 27.19 27.50 15.04
C THR A 8 27.53 26.00 15.02
N PRO A 9 26.57 25.10 15.30
CA PRO A 9 26.85 23.69 15.48
C PRO A 9 27.42 23.05 14.20
N PRO A 10 28.33 22.07 14.31
CA PRO A 10 28.73 21.28 13.17
C PRO A 10 27.54 20.44 12.70
N SER A 11 27.22 20.51 11.42
CA SER A 11 26.36 19.52 10.75
C SER A 11 27.19 18.24 10.50
N PRO A 12 26.85 17.10 11.12
CA PRO A 12 26.96 15.81 10.40
C PRO A 12 25.97 14.73 10.89
N PRO A 13 25.86 13.55 10.23
CA PRO A 13 25.83 13.25 8.79
C PRO A 13 24.42 12.72 8.38
N TRP A 14 23.97 12.94 7.14
CA TRP A 14 22.75 12.30 6.61
C TRP A 14 23.15 11.04 5.81
N PRO A 15 22.97 9.81 6.34
CA PRO A 15 22.12 8.77 5.68
C PRO A 15 21.55 7.71 6.67
N ASP A 16 20.36 7.12 6.50
CA ASP A 16 20.08 5.99 5.58
C ASP A 16 18.58 5.96 5.21
N TRP A 17 18.29 6.00 3.91
CA TRP A 17 17.00 6.19 3.24
C TRP A 17 16.15 4.90 3.17
N SER A 18 16.32 4.04 4.18
CA SER A 18 15.72 2.72 4.39
C SER A 18 15.15 2.07 3.13
N ALA A 19 16.07 1.44 2.40
CA ALA A 19 15.81 0.46 1.34
C ALA A 19 15.13 0.98 0.07
N THR A 20 15.92 1.75 -0.67
CA THR A 20 16.03 1.66 -2.14
C THR A 20 14.75 2.00 -2.89
N TRP A 21 14.53 3.31 -3.08
CA TRP A 21 13.85 3.81 -4.26
C TRP A 21 14.68 3.46 -5.49
N SER A 22 14.61 2.20 -5.94
CA SER A 22 15.17 1.85 -7.24
C SER A 22 14.34 2.57 -8.30
N GLN A 23 14.90 3.64 -8.86
CA GLN A 23 14.64 3.99 -10.24
C GLN A 23 14.77 2.70 -11.06
N PRO A 24 13.85 2.37 -11.97
CA PRO A 24 14.24 1.48 -13.05
C PRO A 24 15.31 2.22 -13.86
N ALA A 25 16.50 1.62 -13.93
CA ALA A 25 17.45 1.94 -14.98
C ALA A 25 16.69 1.84 -16.32
N THR A 26 16.70 2.96 -17.05
CA THR A 26 16.62 3.08 -18.51
C THR A 26 16.17 1.82 -19.26
N GLY A 27 14.91 1.82 -19.65
CA GLY A 27 14.35 0.94 -20.67
C GLY A 27 13.19 1.67 -21.32
N SER A 28 13.53 2.56 -22.25
CA SER A 28 12.58 3.33 -23.07
C SER A 28 11.58 2.39 -23.76
N PRO A 29 10.26 2.65 -23.70
CA PRO A 29 9.44 2.49 -24.87
C PRO A 29 9.76 3.70 -25.76
N SER A 30 10.49 3.44 -26.84
CA SER A 30 10.62 4.34 -27.97
C SER A 30 9.24 4.85 -28.39
N GLY A 31 9.07 6.17 -28.34
CA GLY A 31 7.99 6.89 -29.02
C GLY A 31 6.74 7.16 -28.19
N GLU A 32 6.82 8.10 -27.24
CA GLU A 32 5.68 8.96 -26.91
C GLU A 32 6.21 10.32 -26.42
N SER A 33 5.67 11.38 -27.03
CA SER A 33 5.90 12.81 -26.78
C SER A 33 6.01 13.17 -25.29
N GLY A 34 6.85 14.16 -24.95
CA GLY A 34 7.13 14.68 -23.61
C GLY A 34 5.92 15.24 -22.87
N ALA A 35 5.01 14.36 -22.44
CA ALA A 35 3.89 14.70 -21.59
C ALA A 35 4.38 15.03 -20.18
N GLU A 36 4.06 16.23 -19.71
CA GLU A 36 4.30 16.67 -18.34
C GLU A 36 3.63 15.70 -17.35
N VAL A 37 4.36 15.31 -16.30
CA VAL A 37 3.81 14.42 -15.28
C VAL A 37 2.83 15.22 -14.42
N PRO A 38 1.55 14.82 -14.35
CA PRO A 38 0.57 15.59 -13.58
C PRO A 38 0.91 15.52 -12.09
N LEU A 39 0.79 16.67 -11.40
CA LEU A 39 0.97 16.75 -9.95
C LEU A 39 -0.11 15.95 -9.20
N CYS A 40 -1.35 15.97 -9.70
CA CYS A 40 -2.48 15.23 -9.14
C CYS A 40 -2.94 14.14 -10.12
N CYS A 41 -3.08 12.91 -9.62
CA CYS A 41 -3.75 11.82 -10.34
C CYS A 41 -5.08 11.51 -9.67
N HIS A 42 -6.16 11.61 -10.43
CA HIS A 42 -7.50 11.25 -9.97
C HIS A 42 -7.84 9.86 -10.48
N TRP A 43 -8.24 8.98 -9.58
CA TRP A 43 -8.59 7.60 -9.84
C TRP A 43 -10.04 7.33 -9.43
N GLY A 44 -10.75 6.52 -10.22
CA GLY A 44 -12.14 6.15 -9.96
C GLY A 44 -12.93 6.04 -11.26
N ASP A 45 -14.25 6.04 -11.13
CA ASP A 45 -15.19 5.91 -12.26
C ASP A 45 -15.89 7.24 -12.58
N GLY A 46 -15.51 8.34 -11.91
CA GLY A 46 -16.06 9.67 -12.13
C GLY A 46 -15.57 10.34 -13.42
N ALA A 47 -16.28 11.38 -13.85
CA ALA A 47 -15.88 12.18 -15.01
C ALA A 47 -14.51 12.84 -14.76
N GLY A 48 -13.56 12.63 -15.69
CA GLY A 48 -12.19 13.15 -15.57
C GLY A 48 -11.26 12.29 -14.69
N GLU A 49 -11.77 11.22 -14.07
CA GLU A 49 -10.97 10.27 -13.31
C GLU A 49 -10.43 9.14 -14.21
N ARG A 50 -9.25 8.63 -13.85
CA ARG A 50 -8.68 7.44 -14.49
C ARG A 50 -9.23 6.20 -13.79
N PRO A 51 -9.66 5.17 -14.52
CA PRO A 51 -10.10 3.95 -13.86
C PRO A 51 -8.93 3.31 -13.10
N VAL A 52 -9.21 2.81 -11.89
CA VAL A 52 -8.21 2.11 -11.08
C VAL A 52 -7.71 0.89 -11.86
N PRO A 53 -6.38 0.73 -12.07
CA PRO A 53 -5.85 -0.44 -12.76
C PRO A 53 -6.10 -1.71 -11.97
N THR A 54 -6.55 -2.76 -12.66
CA THR A 54 -6.80 -4.07 -12.07
C THR A 54 -5.83 -5.10 -12.63
N ARG A 55 -5.26 -5.92 -11.76
CA ARG A 55 -4.47 -7.10 -12.13
C ARG A 55 -5.32 -8.35 -12.02
N VAL A 56 -5.10 -9.28 -12.94
CA VAL A 56 -5.75 -10.59 -12.94
C VAL A 56 -4.68 -11.67 -12.81
N LEU A 57 -4.80 -12.53 -11.80
CA LEU A 57 -3.99 -13.74 -11.63
C LEU A 57 -4.86 -14.92 -12.06
N LEU A 58 -4.35 -15.72 -12.99
CA LEU A 58 -5.05 -16.87 -13.58
C LEU A 58 -4.38 -18.18 -13.19
N CYS A 59 -5.17 -19.24 -13.07
CA CYS A 59 -4.67 -20.60 -13.01
C CYS A 59 -4.13 -20.95 -14.41
N ARG A 60 -2.83 -21.17 -14.56
CA ARG A 60 -2.21 -21.39 -15.88
C ARG A 60 -2.61 -22.70 -16.57
N ASP A 61 -3.36 -23.57 -15.89
CA ASP A 61 -3.68 -24.93 -16.36
C ASP A 61 -5.17 -25.16 -16.67
N LEU A 62 -6.00 -24.12 -16.79
CA LEU A 62 -7.43 -24.27 -17.15
C LEU A 62 -7.83 -23.37 -18.35
N SER A 63 -7.41 -23.79 -19.55
CA SER A 63 -8.04 -23.55 -20.87
C SER A 63 -8.22 -22.10 -21.40
N PRO A 64 -8.29 -21.88 -22.74
CA PRO A 64 -8.26 -20.55 -23.38
C PRO A 64 -9.50 -19.66 -23.20
N ALA A 65 -10.47 -20.05 -22.36
CA ALA A 65 -11.79 -19.38 -22.28
C ALA A 65 -11.80 -18.02 -21.54
N VAL A 66 -10.64 -17.57 -21.04
CA VAL A 66 -10.54 -16.40 -20.14
C VAL A 66 -10.56 -15.04 -20.89
N SER A 67 -10.68 -15.02 -22.22
CA SER A 67 -10.79 -13.78 -23.00
C SER A 67 -12.07 -12.98 -22.72
N SER A 68 -13.12 -13.61 -22.18
CA SER A 68 -14.42 -12.99 -21.93
C SER A 68 -14.56 -12.32 -20.55
N LEU A 69 -13.70 -12.66 -19.57
CA LEU A 69 -13.77 -12.12 -18.21
C LEU A 69 -13.26 -10.67 -18.11
N GLN A 70 -12.53 -10.17 -19.12
CA GLN A 70 -12.08 -8.78 -19.18
C GLN A 70 -13.23 -7.76 -19.35
N ARG A 71 -14.44 -8.19 -19.71
CA ARG A 71 -15.57 -7.28 -19.99
C ARG A 71 -16.61 -7.12 -18.89
N ARG A 72 -16.57 -7.92 -17.81
CA ARG A 72 -17.53 -7.77 -16.70
C ARG A 72 -16.91 -6.98 -15.54
N ARG A 73 -16.65 -5.69 -15.79
CA ARG A 73 -16.46 -4.72 -14.72
C ARG A 73 -17.83 -4.44 -14.09
N ARG A 74 -18.09 -5.05 -12.94
CA ARG A 74 -18.93 -4.41 -11.92
C ARG A 74 -17.98 -3.92 -10.85
N VAL A 75 -17.55 -2.67 -10.97
CA VAL A 75 -16.99 -1.95 -9.84
C VAL A 75 -18.15 -1.77 -8.87
N VAL A 76 -18.21 -2.64 -7.86
CA VAL A 76 -19.11 -2.44 -6.73
C VAL A 76 -18.30 -1.65 -5.71
N GLN A 77 -18.25 -0.33 -5.92
CA GLN A 77 -17.98 0.60 -4.84
C GLN A 77 -19.24 0.60 -3.96
N ASN A 78 -19.21 -0.22 -2.92
CA ASN A 78 -19.77 0.03 -1.60
C ASN A 78 -19.77 -1.27 -0.80
N GLY A 79 -19.44 -1.15 0.50
CA GLY A 79 -19.20 -2.22 1.47
C GLY A 79 -19.85 -3.56 1.11
N TYR A 80 -19.02 -4.49 0.65
CA TYR A 80 -19.41 -5.89 0.63
C TYR A 80 -19.54 -6.34 2.09
N PRO A 81 -20.71 -6.79 2.57
CA PRO A 81 -20.78 -7.55 3.81
C PRO A 81 -19.88 -8.79 3.69
N ALA A 82 -19.25 -9.20 4.80
CA ALA A 82 -18.34 -10.37 4.85
C ALA A 82 -18.97 -11.65 4.26
N SER A 83 -20.30 -11.75 4.25
CA SER A 83 -21.06 -12.83 3.62
C SER A 83 -20.93 -12.92 2.10
N LEU A 84 -20.54 -11.85 1.40
CA LEU A 84 -20.35 -11.81 -0.06
C LEU A 84 -18.90 -12.06 -0.50
N LEU A 85 -17.94 -12.08 0.43
CA LEU A 85 -16.57 -12.53 0.12
C LEU A 85 -16.52 -14.00 -0.32
N TRP A 86 -17.58 -14.76 -0.01
CA TRP A 86 -17.67 -16.19 -0.28
C TRP A 86 -19.00 -16.59 -0.93
N PRO A 87 -19.24 -16.26 -2.21
CA PRO A 87 -20.42 -16.72 -2.92
C PRO A 87 -20.49 -18.25 -2.93
N ARG A 88 -21.68 -18.83 -2.73
CA ARG A 88 -21.88 -20.29 -2.87
C ARG A 88 -21.51 -20.77 -4.27
N ASP A 89 -21.59 -19.91 -5.29
CA ASP A 89 -21.23 -20.17 -6.69
C ASP A 89 -19.83 -19.63 -7.05
N ALA A 90 -18.83 -20.00 -6.26
CA ALA A 90 -17.42 -19.61 -6.48
C ALA A 90 -16.83 -20.11 -7.82
N ALA A 91 -17.41 -21.16 -8.41
CA ALA A 91 -16.92 -21.78 -9.65
C ALA A 91 -16.98 -20.86 -10.90
N HIS A 92 -17.75 -19.77 -10.84
CA HIS A 92 -17.96 -18.85 -11.97
C HIS A 92 -17.59 -17.38 -11.69
N SER A 93 -17.10 -17.07 -10.49
CA SER A 93 -16.81 -15.70 -10.07
C SER A 93 -15.34 -15.51 -9.73
N CYS A 94 -14.73 -14.42 -10.19
CA CYS A 94 -13.37 -14.05 -9.77
C CYS A 94 -13.35 -13.73 -8.27
N PHE A 95 -12.23 -13.99 -7.59
CA PHE A 95 -12.02 -13.57 -6.21
C PHE A 95 -11.38 -12.18 -6.16
N ASP A 96 -12.06 -11.21 -5.55
CA ASP A 96 -11.52 -9.86 -5.35
C ASP A 96 -10.65 -9.81 -4.09
N LEU A 97 -9.34 -9.93 -4.30
CA LEU A 97 -8.37 -9.93 -3.21
C LEU A 97 -8.20 -8.55 -2.59
N THR A 98 -8.37 -7.46 -3.34
CA THR A 98 -8.33 -6.11 -2.79
C THR A 98 -9.49 -5.89 -1.83
N ALA A 99 -10.70 -6.27 -2.23
CA ALA A 99 -11.88 -6.16 -1.37
C ALA A 99 -11.74 -7.01 -0.09
N ALA A 100 -11.25 -8.24 -0.20
CA ALA A 100 -11.03 -9.12 0.95
C ALA A 100 -10.00 -8.56 1.94
N LEU A 101 -8.85 -8.07 1.44
CA LEU A 101 -7.85 -7.41 2.27
C LEU A 101 -8.38 -6.13 2.92
N ARG A 102 -9.13 -5.32 2.18
CA ARG A 102 -9.71 -4.07 2.70
C ARG A 102 -10.70 -4.34 3.83
N GLN A 103 -11.58 -5.32 3.69
CA GLN A 103 -12.52 -5.68 4.76
C GLN A 103 -11.81 -6.21 6.01
N LEU A 104 -10.82 -7.08 5.82
CA LEU A 104 -10.03 -7.58 6.94
C LEU A 104 -9.30 -6.44 7.67
N ILE A 105 -8.66 -5.54 6.92
CA ILE A 105 -7.95 -4.39 7.51
C ILE A 105 -8.92 -3.44 8.21
N GLN A 106 -10.11 -3.23 7.66
CA GLN A 106 -11.16 -2.44 8.31
C GLN A 106 -11.56 -3.02 9.67
N ASP A 107 -11.76 -4.34 9.75
CA ASP A 107 -12.10 -5.03 11.00
C ASP A 107 -10.92 -4.99 12.00
N ILE A 108 -9.68 -5.16 11.52
CA ILE A 108 -8.47 -5.01 12.35
C ILE A 108 -8.39 -3.61 12.99
N VAL A 109 -8.52 -2.56 12.18
CA VAL A 109 -8.44 -1.16 12.63
C VAL A 109 -9.56 -0.83 13.63
N ALA A 110 -10.76 -1.39 13.43
CA ALA A 110 -11.89 -1.19 14.33
C ALA A 110 -11.71 -1.89 15.69
N ARG A 111 -10.91 -2.96 15.76
CA ARG A 111 -10.77 -3.81 16.95
C ARG A 111 -9.50 -3.59 17.74
N LEU A 112 -8.42 -3.11 17.10
CA LEU A 112 -7.15 -2.84 17.75
C LEU A 112 -6.97 -1.34 18.04
N PRO A 113 -6.98 -0.92 19.32
CA PRO A 113 -6.82 0.49 19.70
C PRO A 113 -5.53 1.13 19.17
N GLU A 114 -4.45 0.36 19.07
CA GLU A 114 -3.16 0.81 18.54
C GLU A 114 -3.24 1.29 17.09
N LEU A 115 -4.23 0.79 16.33
CA LEU A 115 -4.42 1.08 14.91
C LEU A 115 -5.63 1.98 14.65
N ALA A 116 -6.37 2.39 15.68
CA ALA A 116 -7.60 3.17 15.56
C ALA A 116 -7.41 4.56 14.92
N HIS A 117 -6.18 5.06 14.83
CA HIS A 117 -5.83 6.32 14.16
C HIS A 117 -5.87 6.22 12.63
N ILE A 118 -5.96 5.01 12.06
CA ILE A 118 -5.91 4.78 10.62
C ILE A 118 -7.27 5.09 9.98
N ARG A 119 -7.30 6.07 9.08
CA ARG A 119 -8.46 6.41 8.24
C ARG A 119 -8.40 5.65 6.91
N LEU A 120 -9.08 4.51 6.83
CA LEU A 120 -8.94 3.56 5.71
C LEU A 120 -9.41 4.13 4.36
N GLU A 121 -10.27 5.15 4.35
CA GLU A 121 -10.67 5.89 3.16
C GLU A 121 -9.50 6.64 2.49
N GLN A 122 -8.46 7.00 3.25
CA GLN A 122 -7.23 7.63 2.75
C GLN A 122 -6.09 6.62 2.54
N VAL A 123 -6.36 5.32 2.67
CA VAL A 123 -5.38 4.25 2.43
C VAL A 123 -5.86 3.40 1.27
N HIS A 124 -5.05 3.34 0.21
CA HIS A 124 -5.29 2.39 -0.87
C HIS A 124 -4.61 1.06 -0.55
N ILE A 125 -5.38 -0.03 -0.66
CA ILE A 125 -4.90 -1.40 -0.49
C ILE A 125 -4.88 -2.05 -1.88
N GLY A 126 -3.70 -2.40 -2.36
CA GLY A 126 -3.53 -3.03 -3.66
C GLY A 126 -2.58 -4.22 -3.61
N VAL A 127 -2.31 -4.76 -4.80
CA VAL A 127 -1.32 -5.82 -4.96
C VAL A 127 -0.29 -5.47 -6.02
N THR A 128 0.92 -6.00 -5.85
CA THR A 128 1.94 -5.94 -6.89
C THR A 128 2.49 -7.34 -7.15
N ARG A 129 3.11 -7.54 -8.31
CA ARG A 129 3.72 -8.82 -8.64
C ARG A 129 5.06 -8.94 -7.93
N SER A 130 5.29 -10.05 -7.24
CA SER A 130 6.63 -10.36 -6.74
C SER A 130 7.59 -10.52 -7.92
N ARG A 131 8.67 -9.72 -7.94
CA ARG A 131 9.71 -9.79 -8.99
C ARG A 131 10.55 -11.06 -8.91
N ARG A 132 10.61 -11.71 -7.74
CA ARG A 132 11.39 -12.93 -7.48
C ARG A 132 10.56 -13.91 -6.66
N ARG A 133 10.64 -15.21 -6.98
CA ARG A 133 9.80 -16.25 -6.34
C ARG A 133 10.27 -16.64 -4.93
N ARG A 134 11.58 -16.54 -4.64
CA ARG A 134 12.19 -17.02 -3.37
C ARG A 134 12.70 -15.93 -2.43
N THR A 135 13.01 -14.74 -2.93
CA THR A 135 13.58 -13.61 -2.17
C THR A 135 12.89 -12.30 -2.56
N GLY A 136 12.88 -11.29 -1.68
CA GLY A 136 12.29 -9.96 -1.97
C GLY A 136 11.27 -9.46 -0.93
N LEU A 137 10.47 -8.47 -1.29
CA LEU A 137 9.44 -7.87 -0.42
C LEU A 137 8.16 -8.72 -0.39
N LEU A 138 7.51 -8.81 0.78
CA LEU A 138 6.21 -9.46 0.98
C LEU A 138 5.05 -8.47 0.84
N ALA A 139 5.25 -7.28 1.36
CA ALA A 139 4.40 -6.13 1.16
C ALA A 139 5.27 -4.87 1.21
N ARG A 140 4.66 -3.72 0.95
CA ARG A 140 5.28 -2.41 1.12
C ARG A 140 4.20 -1.38 1.39
N ILE A 141 4.56 -0.37 2.16
CA ILE A 141 3.83 0.88 2.31
C ILE A 141 4.55 2.00 1.58
N THR A 142 3.79 2.89 0.94
CA THR A 142 4.30 4.12 0.32
C THR A 142 3.63 5.31 1.01
N PRO A 143 4.39 6.17 1.71
CA PRO A 143 3.86 7.42 2.26
C PRO A 143 3.58 8.41 1.13
N MET A 144 2.53 9.21 1.28
CA MET A 144 2.16 10.26 0.31
C MET A 144 2.54 11.67 0.79
N ARG A 145 3.42 11.75 1.81
CA ARG A 145 4.08 12.97 2.28
C ARG A 145 5.55 12.72 2.61
N PHE A 146 6.31 13.81 2.66
CA PHE A 146 7.66 13.87 3.19
C PHE A 146 7.65 13.89 4.73
N PRO A 147 8.84 13.78 5.38
CA PRO A 147 8.93 13.73 6.83
C PRO A 147 8.09 14.77 7.56
N GLY A 148 7.30 14.34 8.55
CA GLY A 148 6.41 15.22 9.32
C GLY A 148 5.20 15.74 8.52
N GLY A 149 4.66 14.91 7.62
CA GLY A 149 3.45 15.23 6.85
C GLY A 149 3.64 16.30 5.77
N GLN A 150 4.88 16.65 5.42
CA GLN A 150 5.17 17.78 4.53
C GLN A 150 4.86 17.45 3.07
N LEU A 151 4.28 18.41 2.34
CA LEU A 151 4.03 18.29 0.89
C LEU A 151 5.28 18.61 0.06
N TRP A 152 6.23 19.32 0.65
CA TRP A 152 7.41 19.85 -0.02
C TRP A 152 8.66 19.44 0.73
N LEU A 153 9.72 19.16 -0.02
CA LEU A 153 11.04 18.91 0.52
C LEU A 153 12.05 19.78 -0.22
N ARG A 154 12.80 20.59 0.53
CA ARG A 154 13.94 21.31 -0.04
C ARG A 154 15.19 20.43 0.04
N CYS A 155 15.84 20.21 -1.10
CA CYS A 155 17.11 19.50 -1.18
C CYS A 155 18.11 20.38 -1.92
N GLY A 156 19.04 20.98 -1.17
CA GLY A 156 19.91 22.04 -1.70
C GLY A 156 19.11 23.28 -2.09
N THR A 157 19.30 23.74 -3.33
CA THR A 157 18.57 24.88 -3.92
C THR A 157 17.23 24.48 -4.51
N GLU A 158 16.94 23.18 -4.61
CA GLU A 158 15.78 22.66 -5.31
C GLU A 158 14.64 22.34 -4.34
N LEU A 159 13.42 22.61 -4.79
CA LEU A 159 12.20 22.24 -4.09
C LEU A 159 11.56 21.05 -4.81
N TYR A 160 11.15 20.04 -4.04
CA TYR A 160 10.51 18.84 -4.54
C TYR A 160 9.13 18.68 -3.93
N THR A 161 8.24 18.04 -4.66
CA THR A 161 6.93 17.58 -4.19
C THR A 161 6.71 16.13 -4.57
N LEU A 162 5.72 15.50 -3.95
CA LEU A 162 5.28 14.18 -4.31
C LEU A 162 3.99 14.28 -5.14
N GLN A 163 3.90 13.49 -6.20
CA GLN A 163 2.65 13.32 -6.94
C GLN A 163 1.54 12.85 -5.99
N ARG A 164 0.40 13.55 -6.01
CA ARG A 164 -0.74 13.33 -5.10
C ARG A 164 -1.81 12.49 -5.78
N TYR A 165 -2.33 11.48 -5.07
CA TYR A 165 -3.36 10.59 -5.60
C TYR A 165 -4.68 10.85 -4.92
N TRP A 166 -5.74 10.90 -5.72
CA TRP A 166 -7.13 10.98 -5.29
C TRP A 166 -7.86 9.74 -5.77
N LEU A 167 -8.70 9.16 -4.93
CA LEU A 167 -9.55 8.02 -5.26
C LEU A 167 -11.00 8.35 -4.92
N GLY A 168 -11.86 8.48 -5.93
CA GLY A 168 -13.26 8.86 -5.74
C GLY A 168 -13.42 10.16 -4.95
N GLY A 169 -12.63 11.18 -5.29
CA GLY A 169 -12.63 12.47 -4.59
C GLY A 169 -11.93 12.51 -3.23
N VAL A 170 -11.37 11.41 -2.72
CA VAL A 170 -10.62 11.38 -1.45
C VAL A 170 -9.11 11.33 -1.70
N GLU A 171 -8.35 12.23 -1.09
CA GLU A 171 -6.88 12.18 -1.18
C GLU A 171 -6.32 10.98 -0.40
N LEU A 172 -5.46 10.21 -1.06
CA LEU A 172 -4.74 9.09 -0.47
C LEU A 172 -3.48 9.59 0.24
N LEU A 173 -3.30 9.17 1.49
CA LEU A 173 -2.13 9.44 2.33
C LEU A 173 -1.15 8.27 2.38
N TYR A 174 -1.62 7.05 2.11
CA TYR A 174 -0.81 5.83 2.14
C TYR A 174 -1.24 4.86 1.03
N LEU A 175 -0.26 4.22 0.41
CA LEU A 175 -0.48 3.11 -0.53
C LEU A 175 0.16 1.84 0.03
N ILE A 176 -0.64 0.84 0.40
CA ILE A 176 -0.14 -0.48 0.82
C ILE A 176 -0.29 -1.44 -0.36
N ALA A 177 0.80 -2.11 -0.72
CA ALA A 177 0.80 -3.10 -1.80
C ALA A 177 1.36 -4.44 -1.33
N PHE A 178 0.53 -5.49 -1.41
CA PHE A 178 0.94 -6.86 -1.10
C PHE A 178 1.54 -7.56 -2.34
N CYS A 179 2.70 -8.20 -2.17
CA CYS A 179 3.44 -8.83 -3.27
C CYS A 179 2.93 -10.27 -3.53
N VAL A 180 2.08 -10.45 -4.53
CA VAL A 180 1.51 -11.75 -4.92
C VAL A 180 2.35 -12.46 -6.00
N PRO A 181 2.39 -13.81 -6.05
CA PRO A 181 1.69 -14.75 -5.16
C PRO A 181 2.35 -14.92 -3.80
N ARG A 182 3.56 -14.40 -3.59
CA ARG A 182 4.39 -14.73 -2.43
C ARG A 182 3.74 -14.44 -1.08
N PHE A 183 3.04 -13.32 -0.94
CA PHE A 183 2.25 -13.02 0.26
C PHE A 183 1.19 -14.09 0.54
N LEU A 184 0.47 -14.54 -0.50
CA LEU A 184 -0.54 -15.59 -0.37
C LEU A 184 0.09 -16.95 -0.05
N ASP A 185 1.34 -17.19 -0.43
CA ASP A 185 2.02 -18.47 -0.18
C ASP A 185 2.67 -18.56 1.21
N LEU A 186 2.56 -17.51 2.03
CA LEU A 186 2.95 -17.55 3.44
C LEU A 186 2.00 -18.45 4.26
N SER A 187 2.43 -18.83 5.46
CA SER A 187 1.51 -19.39 6.47
C SER A 187 0.49 -18.32 6.93
N PHE A 188 -0.59 -18.77 7.56
CA PHE A 188 -1.63 -17.89 8.10
C PHE A 188 -1.04 -16.83 9.05
N ASP A 189 -0.21 -17.26 10.01
CA ASP A 189 0.39 -16.37 11.01
C ASP A 189 1.34 -15.35 10.36
N GLU A 190 2.14 -15.78 9.37
CA GLU A 190 3.02 -14.88 8.64
C GLU A 190 2.24 -13.84 7.81
N LYS A 191 1.08 -14.20 7.25
CA LYS A 191 0.20 -13.23 6.56
C LYS A 191 -0.33 -12.19 7.52
N MET A 192 -0.83 -12.61 8.68
CA MET A 192 -1.32 -11.71 9.73
C MET A 192 -0.23 -10.77 10.22
N VAL A 193 0.96 -11.31 10.52
CA VAL A 193 2.14 -10.52 10.89
C VAL A 193 2.51 -9.52 9.79
N THR A 194 2.49 -9.94 8.53
CA THR A 194 2.80 -9.04 7.40
C THR A 194 1.79 -7.90 7.28
N ILE A 195 0.48 -8.19 7.38
CA ILE A 195 -0.56 -7.15 7.33
C ILE A 195 -0.35 -6.13 8.46
N LEU A 196 -0.20 -6.61 9.69
CA LEU A 196 -0.02 -5.75 10.86
C LEU A 196 1.29 -4.97 10.81
N HIS A 197 2.36 -5.56 10.27
CA HIS A 197 3.63 -4.89 10.04
C HIS A 197 3.46 -3.65 9.15
N GLU A 198 2.78 -3.79 8.02
CA GLU A 198 2.55 -2.65 7.12
C GLU A 198 1.66 -1.58 7.77
N LEU A 199 0.63 -1.97 8.53
CA LEU A 199 -0.23 -1.02 9.24
C LEU A 199 0.53 -0.25 10.34
N CYS A 200 1.45 -0.91 11.05
CA CYS A 200 2.26 -0.26 12.09
C CYS A 200 3.30 0.73 11.54
N HIS A 201 3.52 0.78 10.24
CA HIS A 201 4.35 1.82 9.60
C HIS A 201 3.59 3.13 9.39
N ILE A 202 2.26 3.12 9.44
CA ILE A 202 1.47 4.35 9.36
C ILE A 202 1.77 5.23 10.58
N SER A 203 2.00 6.52 10.34
CA SER A 203 2.27 7.46 11.43
C SER A 203 1.05 7.56 12.37
N PRO A 204 1.23 7.58 13.70
CA PRO A 204 0.14 7.79 14.67
C PRO A 204 -0.61 9.11 14.49
N THR A 205 0.02 10.13 13.89
CA THR A 205 -0.62 11.41 13.54
C THR A 205 -1.43 11.33 12.25
N PHE A 206 -1.32 10.22 11.51
CA PHE A 206 -1.97 9.96 10.23
C PHE A 206 -1.80 11.14 9.25
N ASP A 207 -0.58 11.63 9.12
CA ASP A 207 -0.24 12.82 8.33
C ASP A 207 0.29 12.50 6.93
N GLY A 208 0.36 11.21 6.55
CA GLY A 208 0.89 10.75 5.27
C GLY A 208 2.39 10.49 5.25
N ASP A 209 3.11 10.70 6.35
CA ASP A 209 4.48 10.19 6.55
C ASP A 209 4.46 8.82 7.24
N LEU A 210 5.57 8.10 7.18
CA LEU A 210 5.77 6.88 7.94
C LEU A 210 6.14 7.22 9.38
N HIS A 211 5.87 6.27 10.27
CA HIS A 211 6.30 6.36 11.65
C HIS A 211 7.84 6.29 11.77
N ARG A 212 8.50 7.43 12.06
CA ARG A 212 9.96 7.55 12.19
C ARG A 212 10.34 7.77 13.65
N HIS A 213 10.96 6.78 14.30
CA HIS A 213 11.42 6.96 15.68
C HIS A 213 12.86 7.43 15.75
N ALA A 214 13.04 8.66 16.26
CA ALA A 214 14.23 8.99 17.04
C ALA A 214 14.09 8.38 18.45
N GLY A 215 14.14 7.04 18.55
CA GLY A 215 14.31 6.33 19.82
C GLY A 215 13.05 5.92 20.63
N ARG A 216 13.27 4.79 21.31
CA ARG A 216 12.53 4.00 22.33
C ARG A 216 11.14 3.40 22.09
N TYR A 217 10.20 3.98 21.33
CA TYR A 217 8.87 3.35 21.24
C TYR A 217 8.20 3.32 19.88
N CYS A 218 8.98 3.11 18.81
CA CYS A 218 8.52 2.32 17.67
C CYS A 218 9.66 1.74 16.83
N LEU A 219 10.03 0.53 17.25
CA LEU A 219 10.26 -0.66 16.44
C LEU A 219 11.01 -0.51 15.10
N HIS A 220 12.11 0.23 15.12
CA HIS A 220 13.38 -0.29 14.60
C HIS A 220 14.28 -0.63 15.80
N THR A 221 13.80 -1.49 16.68
CA THR A 221 14.70 -2.15 17.64
C THR A 221 15.69 -2.97 16.83
N HIS A 222 17.00 -2.84 17.12
CA HIS A 222 18.13 -3.51 16.44
C HIS A 222 18.02 -5.04 16.31
N SER A 223 16.94 -5.68 16.79
CA SER A 223 16.62 -7.08 16.57
C SER A 223 15.28 -7.24 15.86
N LYS A 224 15.33 -7.70 14.61
CA LYS A 224 14.20 -8.23 13.82
C LYS A 224 13.28 -9.13 14.66
N LYS A 225 13.87 -9.94 15.55
CA LYS A 225 13.18 -10.87 16.45
C LYS A 225 12.25 -10.17 17.45
N ALA A 226 12.60 -8.99 17.95
CA ALA A 226 11.73 -8.25 18.87
C ALA A 226 10.52 -7.63 18.15
N TYR A 227 10.73 -7.19 16.91
CA TYR A 227 9.66 -6.74 16.03
C TYR A 227 8.69 -7.88 15.72
N ASP A 228 9.22 -9.01 15.25
CA ASP A 228 8.41 -10.19 14.88
C ASP A 228 7.56 -10.66 16.08
N ARG A 229 8.12 -10.65 17.30
CA ARG A 229 7.36 -10.96 18.53
C ARG A 229 6.22 -9.98 18.79
N ARG A 230 6.43 -8.67 18.60
CA ARG A 230 5.37 -7.68 18.81
C ARG A 230 4.24 -7.85 17.81
N MET A 231 4.55 -8.10 16.54
CA MET A 231 3.51 -8.36 15.54
C MET A 231 2.74 -9.65 15.84
N ALA A 232 3.41 -10.69 16.34
CA ALA A 232 2.73 -11.90 16.79
C ALA A 232 1.77 -11.61 17.97
N ILE A 233 2.16 -10.74 18.91
CA ILE A 233 1.29 -10.31 20.01
C ILE A 233 0.06 -9.55 19.48
N LEU A 234 0.24 -8.60 18.56
CA LEU A 234 -0.88 -7.87 17.95
C LEU A 234 -1.80 -8.79 17.13
N ALA A 235 -1.22 -9.73 16.39
CA ALA A 235 -1.98 -10.74 15.66
C ALA A 235 -2.82 -11.58 16.63
N ARG A 236 -2.22 -12.00 17.75
CA ARG A 236 -2.93 -12.75 18.78
C ARG A 236 -4.04 -11.93 19.43
N ALA A 237 -3.76 -10.67 19.80
CA ALA A 237 -4.73 -9.75 20.37
C ALA A 237 -5.95 -9.58 19.45
N TYR A 238 -5.72 -9.41 18.14
CA TYR A 238 -6.80 -9.34 17.16
C TYR A 238 -7.61 -10.66 17.10
N LEU A 239 -6.94 -11.81 17.02
CA LEU A 239 -7.64 -13.11 16.99
C LEU A 239 -8.45 -13.38 18.28
N ASP A 240 -7.96 -12.92 19.44
CA ASP A 240 -8.66 -13.05 20.71
C ASP A 240 -9.94 -12.18 20.78
N THR A 241 -10.09 -11.17 19.91
CA THR A 241 -11.36 -10.45 19.74
C THR A 241 -12.44 -11.24 18.99
N LYS A 242 -12.11 -12.46 18.53
CA LYS A 242 -12.99 -13.37 17.79
C LYS A 242 -13.61 -12.70 16.55
N PRO A 243 -12.80 -12.30 15.56
CA PRO A 243 -13.30 -11.75 14.30
C PRO A 243 -14.12 -12.79 13.53
N ASP A 244 -14.95 -12.34 12.58
CA ASP A 244 -15.66 -13.26 11.69
C ASP A 244 -14.63 -14.07 10.87
N GLU A 245 -14.65 -15.40 11.01
CA GLU A 245 -13.75 -16.32 10.29
C GLU A 245 -13.85 -16.17 8.77
N ARG A 246 -14.96 -15.64 8.23
CA ARG A 246 -15.10 -15.32 6.80
C ARG A 246 -14.09 -14.28 6.32
N LEU A 247 -13.70 -13.33 7.17
CA LEU A 247 -12.67 -12.34 6.88
C LEU A 247 -11.26 -12.97 6.81
N LEU A 248 -11.08 -14.11 7.47
CA LEU A 248 -9.80 -14.82 7.59
C LEU A 248 -9.66 -15.99 6.62
N ALA A 249 -10.78 -16.48 6.06
CA ALA A 249 -10.84 -17.71 5.28
C ALA A 249 -9.86 -17.73 4.08
N PHE A 250 -9.66 -16.59 3.42
CA PHE A 250 -8.74 -16.49 2.28
C PHE A 250 -7.27 -16.53 2.72
N LEU A 251 -6.92 -16.05 3.92
CA LEU A 251 -5.56 -16.12 4.45
C LEU A 251 -5.15 -17.55 4.84
N ARG A 252 -6.12 -18.44 5.09
CA ARG A 252 -5.85 -19.85 5.36
C ARG A 252 -5.45 -20.64 4.10
N GLN A 253 -5.64 -20.06 2.92
CA GLN A 253 -5.31 -20.69 1.65
C GLN A 253 -4.06 -20.06 1.02
N ASN A 254 -3.30 -20.87 0.28
CA ASN A 254 -2.21 -20.38 -0.57
C ASN A 254 -2.73 -19.95 -1.96
N SER A 255 -1.86 -19.36 -2.78
CA SER A 255 -2.28 -18.86 -4.10
C SER A 255 -2.81 -19.97 -5.02
N ARG A 256 -2.24 -21.19 -4.92
CA ARG A 256 -2.68 -22.35 -5.72
C ARG A 256 -4.07 -22.79 -5.31
N GLU A 257 -4.33 -22.93 -4.01
CA GLU A 257 -5.64 -23.33 -3.47
C GLU A 257 -6.73 -22.31 -3.84
N LEU A 258 -6.43 -21.01 -3.72
CA LEU A 258 -7.35 -19.96 -4.15
C LEU A 258 -7.64 -20.03 -5.66
N LEU A 259 -6.64 -20.30 -6.50
CA LEU A 259 -6.80 -20.46 -7.95
C LEU A 259 -7.41 -21.80 -8.38
N GLN A 260 -7.48 -22.80 -7.50
CA GLN A 260 -8.27 -24.02 -7.71
C GLN A 260 -9.75 -23.78 -7.43
N ARG A 261 -10.05 -22.88 -6.48
CA ARG A 261 -11.41 -22.53 -6.08
C ARG A 261 -12.05 -21.48 -6.98
N TYR A 262 -11.25 -20.53 -7.45
CA TYR A 262 -11.69 -19.40 -8.26
C TYR A 262 -10.95 -19.40 -9.60
N PRO A 263 -11.65 -19.16 -10.72
CA PRO A 263 -11.04 -19.13 -12.05
C PRO A 263 -9.98 -18.02 -12.20
N ALA A 264 -10.11 -16.95 -11.41
CA ALA A 264 -9.17 -15.86 -11.37
C ALA A 264 -9.18 -15.14 -10.01
N LEU A 265 -8.04 -14.57 -9.62
CA LEU A 265 -7.97 -13.55 -8.58
C LEU A 265 -7.84 -12.19 -9.25
N ILE A 266 -8.66 -11.23 -8.85
CA ILE A 266 -8.56 -9.84 -9.28
C ILE A 266 -8.11 -8.97 -8.10
N ALA A 267 -7.36 -7.93 -8.40
CA ALA A 267 -6.92 -6.99 -7.39
C ALA A 267 -6.52 -5.66 -8.02
N GLU A 268 -6.78 -4.59 -7.30
CA GLU A 268 -6.37 -3.24 -7.69
C GLU A 268 -4.87 -3.04 -7.51
N TRP A 269 -4.32 -2.11 -8.29
CA TRP A 269 -2.95 -1.67 -8.16
C TRP A 269 -2.81 -0.22 -8.63
N LEU A 270 -2.18 0.62 -7.81
CA LEU A 270 -1.77 1.96 -8.22
C LEU A 270 -0.25 2.01 -8.51
N PRO A 271 0.17 2.79 -9.52
CA PRO A 271 1.58 3.04 -9.79
C PRO A 271 2.26 3.75 -8.63
N ASN A 272 3.59 3.69 -8.58
CA ASN A 272 4.33 4.44 -7.57
C ASN A 272 4.23 5.94 -7.87
N PRO A 273 3.94 6.79 -6.87
CA PRO A 273 3.96 8.23 -7.04
C PRO A 273 5.37 8.67 -7.44
N ARG A 274 5.44 9.69 -8.29
CA ARG A 274 6.73 10.30 -8.68
C ARG A 274 7.07 11.45 -7.74
N ILE A 275 8.35 11.61 -7.44
CA ILE A 275 8.87 12.85 -6.86
C ILE A 275 9.09 13.81 -8.02
N LEU A 276 8.48 14.98 -7.93
CA LEU A 276 8.51 16.02 -8.93
C LEU A 276 9.36 17.17 -8.42
N ARG A 277 10.23 17.71 -9.28
CA ARG A 277 10.90 18.98 -9.01
C ARG A 277 9.88 20.09 -9.21
N TRP A 278 9.76 20.96 -8.23
CA TRP A 278 8.94 22.16 -8.33
C TRP A 278 9.68 23.19 -9.18
N SER A 279 9.17 23.45 -10.39
CA SER A 279 9.61 24.60 -11.19
C SER A 279 8.60 25.73 -11.01
N THR A 280 9.10 26.93 -10.70
CA THR A 280 8.29 28.14 -10.50
C THR A 280 7.47 28.54 -11.73
N SER A 281 7.70 27.90 -12.88
CA SER A 281 6.95 28.09 -14.12
C SER A 281 5.49 27.65 -14.03
N ALA A 282 5.10 26.85 -13.02
CA ALA A 282 3.75 26.31 -12.86
C ALA A 282 2.78 27.22 -12.06
N VAL A 283 3.16 28.46 -11.72
CA VAL A 283 2.33 29.41 -10.96
C VAL A 283 1.47 30.32 -11.86
N ARG A 284 1.45 30.11 -13.18
CA ARG A 284 0.52 30.81 -14.08
C ARG A 284 -0.61 29.87 -14.46
N ASP A 285 -1.59 29.75 -13.58
CA ASP A 285 -3.02 29.62 -13.88
C ASP A 285 -3.74 29.22 -12.59
N HIS A 286 -4.90 29.85 -12.35
CA HIS A 286 -5.73 29.80 -11.13
C HIS A 286 -5.42 30.90 -10.09
N GLY A 287 -5.55 32.15 -10.55
CA GLY A 287 -6.26 33.18 -9.77
C GLY A 287 -7.76 33.09 -10.01
#